data_AF-A0A945XYS4-F1
#
_entry.id   AF-A0A945XYS4-F1
#
_cell.length_a   1.000
_cell.length_b   1.000
_cell.length_c   1.000
_cell.angle_alpha   90.00
_cell.angle_beta   90.00
_cell.angle_gamma   90.00
#
_symmetry.space_group_name_H-M   'P 1'
#
loop_
_entity.id
_entity.type
_entity.pdbx_description
1 polymer ?
#
loop_
_entity_poly.entity_id
_entity_poly.type
_entity_poly.pdbx_seq_one_letter_code
_entity_poly.pdbx_strand_id
1 'polypeptide(L)'
;MSLDIGGVRFDLTHGRGETADQQWVWVPGERAIVSADYYQPFLPNAGNGKRRQRHIRDWAAALRAMADCQPLVSLPMHGAALGELESQDRFRAHADILDSIVGQVLTGLNAGTRGSDIVETVVMPAEHAGRDDVAETYSTVRDIAKMVVNQYTGWWDDIPSHWAPASVEAEAVEIARLAGGADRLMDRALELIDSDVRLACQLADWAYFAQPGSERIRSDASRVYIARIISDETPTQEALVYLDHLAELELGS
;
A
#
# COMPACT_ATOMS: atom_id res chain seq x y z
N MET A 1 -24.54 17.50 1.95
CA MET A 1 -25.81 17.70 1.22
C MET A 1 -26.86 16.82 1.86
N SER A 2 -28.12 17.23 1.89
CA SER A 2 -29.21 16.37 2.38
C SER A 2 -30.23 16.13 1.27
N LEU A 3 -30.71 14.90 1.15
CA LEU A 3 -31.75 14.47 0.21
C LEU A 3 -32.92 13.88 0.99
N ASP A 4 -34.14 14.10 0.49
CA ASP A 4 -35.33 13.38 0.91
C ASP A 4 -35.76 12.45 -0.23
N ILE A 5 -35.78 11.14 0.02
CA ILE A 5 -36.17 10.14 -0.96
C ILE A 5 -37.24 9.25 -0.30
N GLY A 6 -38.48 9.40 -0.75
CA GLY A 6 -39.61 8.63 -0.20
C GLY A 6 -39.92 8.95 1.27
N GLY A 7 -39.63 10.17 1.74
CA GLY A 7 -39.82 10.58 3.14
C GLY A 7 -38.69 10.15 4.08
N VAL A 8 -37.61 9.56 3.54
CA VAL A 8 -36.40 9.20 4.30
C VAL A 8 -35.32 10.24 3.98
N ARG A 9 -34.72 10.80 5.05
CA ARG A 9 -33.61 11.75 4.95
C ARG A 9 -32.28 11.02 4.82
N PHE A 10 -31.50 11.41 3.81
CA PHE A 10 -30.12 10.98 3.57
C PHE A 10 -29.18 12.18 3.65
N ASP A 11 -28.23 12.16 4.56
CA ASP A 11 -27.19 13.17 4.69
C ASP A 11 -25.90 12.64 4.04
N LEU A 12 -25.56 13.21 2.89
CA LEU A 12 -24.37 12.87 2.12
C LEU A 12 -23.23 13.81 2.51
N THR A 13 -22.13 13.23 2.97
CA THR A 13 -20.92 13.95 3.34
C THR A 13 -19.81 13.61 2.36
N HIS A 14 -19.30 14.64 1.70
CA HIS A 14 -18.08 14.52 0.93
C HIS A 14 -16.88 14.46 1.87
N GLY A 15 -15.99 13.51 1.61
CA GLY A 15 -14.71 13.37 2.28
C GLY A 15 -13.71 12.86 1.26
N ARG A 16 -12.46 13.27 1.37
CA ARG A 16 -11.43 12.64 0.54
C ARG A 16 -10.97 11.37 1.26
N GLY A 17 -10.70 10.31 0.51
CA GLY A 17 -10.21 9.05 1.06
C GLY A 17 -9.48 8.27 0.00
N GLU A 18 -10.12 7.21 -0.46
CA GLU A 18 -9.71 6.43 -1.62
C GLU A 18 -9.64 7.33 -2.88
N THR A 19 -10.64 8.17 -3.09
CA THR A 19 -10.65 9.17 -4.17
C THR A 19 -10.88 10.58 -3.61
N ALA A 20 -10.70 11.60 -4.45
CA ALA A 20 -10.92 12.99 -4.03
C ALA A 20 -12.40 13.39 -4.03
N ASP A 21 -13.26 12.57 -4.63
CA ASP A 21 -14.71 12.77 -4.79
C ASP A 21 -15.54 11.77 -3.98
N GLN A 22 -14.91 10.97 -3.11
CA GLN A 22 -15.58 9.98 -2.29
C GLN A 22 -16.61 10.61 -1.32
N GLN A 23 -17.64 9.84 -0.99
CA GLN A 23 -18.70 10.27 -0.08
C GLN A 23 -19.09 9.13 0.86
N TRP A 24 -19.63 9.48 2.01
CA TRP A 24 -20.32 8.55 2.90
C TRP A 24 -21.71 9.12 3.23
N VAL A 25 -22.64 8.24 3.61
CA VAL A 25 -24.06 8.62 3.78
C VAL A 25 -24.54 8.24 5.17
N TRP A 26 -25.12 9.22 5.87
CA TRP A 26 -25.81 9.03 7.13
C TRP A 26 -27.33 9.06 6.91
N VAL A 27 -28.04 8.12 7.53
CA VAL A 27 -29.51 8.04 7.51
C VAL A 27 -30.00 8.22 8.94
N PRO A 28 -30.27 9.47 9.39
CA PRO A 28 -30.51 9.75 10.82
C PRO A 28 -31.69 8.99 11.41
N GLY A 29 -32.78 8.84 10.65
CA GLY A 29 -33.99 8.17 11.12
C GLY A 29 -33.78 6.69 11.45
N GLU A 30 -32.93 6.02 10.67
CA GLU A 30 -32.59 4.60 10.84
C GLU A 30 -31.34 4.40 11.71
N ARG A 31 -30.65 5.50 12.05
CA ARG A 31 -29.29 5.50 12.60
C ARG A 31 -28.35 4.58 11.81
N ALA A 32 -28.45 4.59 10.49
CA ALA A 32 -27.67 3.73 9.60
C ALA A 32 -26.63 4.55 8.83
N ILE A 33 -25.46 3.95 8.58
CA ILE A 33 -24.41 4.59 7.80
C ILE A 33 -23.99 3.72 6.62
N VAL A 34 -23.76 4.33 5.46
CA VAL A 34 -23.12 3.69 4.31
C VAL A 34 -21.72 4.26 4.22
N SER A 35 -20.73 3.47 4.61
CA SER A 35 -19.34 3.92 4.75
C SER A 35 -18.54 3.88 3.45
N ALA A 36 -19.15 3.51 2.32
CA ALA A 36 -18.44 3.30 1.06
C ALA A 36 -17.18 2.41 1.27
N ASP A 37 -16.07 2.78 0.64
CA ASP A 37 -14.78 2.10 0.79
C ASP A 37 -13.93 2.65 1.95
N TYR A 38 -14.45 3.54 2.81
CA TYR A 38 -13.68 4.05 3.94
C TYR A 38 -13.35 2.97 4.97
N TYR A 39 -14.25 2.03 5.19
CA TYR A 39 -13.99 0.88 6.03
C TYR A 39 -13.86 -0.37 5.16
N GLN A 40 -12.79 -1.12 5.42
CA GLN A 40 -12.50 -2.41 4.82
C GLN A 40 -12.14 -3.36 5.98
N PRO A 41 -12.50 -4.64 5.96
CA PRO A 41 -12.24 -5.57 7.06
C PRO A 41 -10.78 -6.08 7.06
N PHE A 42 -9.84 -5.17 6.78
CA PHE A 42 -8.39 -5.33 6.71
C PHE A 42 -7.78 -3.92 6.67
N LEU A 43 -6.46 -3.78 6.80
CA LEU A 43 -5.82 -2.46 6.69
C LEU A 43 -6.11 -1.88 5.29
N PRO A 44 -6.80 -0.73 5.19
CA PRO A 44 -7.44 -0.33 3.94
C PRO A 44 -6.41 -0.12 2.82
N ASN A 45 -6.88 -0.21 1.57
CA ASN A 45 -6.08 -0.02 0.34
C ASN A 45 -5.46 1.39 0.15
N ALA A 46 -5.41 2.17 1.22
CA ALA A 46 -4.93 3.55 1.27
C ALA A 46 -3.45 3.67 0.88
N GLY A 47 -2.69 2.57 0.90
CA GLY A 47 -1.32 2.46 0.44
C GLY A 47 -1.14 1.99 -1.01
N ASN A 48 -2.21 1.90 -1.82
CA ASN A 48 -2.10 1.28 -3.14
C ASN A 48 -1.22 2.07 -4.13
N GLY A 49 -0.02 1.53 -4.41
CA GLY A 49 0.98 2.14 -5.26
C GLY A 49 0.66 2.16 -6.76
N LYS A 50 -0.33 1.38 -7.23
CA LYS A 50 -0.83 1.43 -8.63
C LYS A 50 -1.84 2.56 -8.85
N ARG A 51 -2.10 3.39 -7.83
CA ARG A 51 -3.18 4.39 -7.82
C ARG A 51 -2.65 5.79 -7.57
N ARG A 52 -3.46 6.77 -7.96
CA ARG A 52 -3.21 8.18 -7.64
C ARG A 52 -3.21 8.40 -6.12
N GLN A 53 -2.74 9.57 -5.72
CA GLN A 53 -2.72 10.02 -4.33
C GLN A 53 -4.02 9.68 -3.57
N ARG A 54 -3.89 8.95 -2.46
CA ARG A 54 -4.93 8.73 -1.46
C ARG A 54 -4.82 9.76 -0.35
N HIS A 55 -5.92 10.03 0.35
CA HIS A 55 -6.02 11.14 1.28
C HIS A 55 -6.10 10.67 2.74
N ILE A 56 -5.00 10.14 3.26
CA ILE A 56 -4.95 9.37 4.53
C ILE A 56 -5.51 10.15 5.72
N ARG A 57 -5.14 11.42 5.88
CA ARG A 57 -5.64 12.28 6.98
C ARG A 57 -7.14 12.56 6.85
N ASP A 58 -7.63 12.81 5.63
CA ASP A 58 -9.05 13.06 5.39
C ASP A 58 -9.87 11.78 5.58
N TRP A 59 -9.30 10.63 5.23
CA TRP A 59 -9.87 9.30 5.44
C TRP A 59 -10.06 9.03 6.94
N ALA A 60 -9.03 9.26 7.76
CA ALA A 60 -9.12 9.13 9.21
C ALA A 60 -10.19 10.08 9.80
N ALA A 61 -10.26 11.32 9.30
CA ALA A 61 -11.29 12.27 9.71
C ALA A 61 -12.72 11.81 9.33
N ALA A 62 -12.90 11.22 8.16
CA ALA A 62 -14.19 10.66 7.74
C ALA A 62 -14.61 9.50 8.64
N LEU A 63 -13.70 8.57 8.96
CA LEU A 63 -13.95 7.46 9.89
C LEU A 63 -14.36 7.95 11.29
N ARG A 64 -13.68 8.97 11.83
CA ARG A 64 -14.08 9.60 13.10
C ARG A 64 -15.46 10.24 13.03
N ALA A 65 -15.74 11.00 11.97
CA ALA A 65 -17.05 11.63 11.79
C ALA A 65 -18.18 10.58 11.66
N MET A 66 -17.92 9.47 10.98
CA MET A 66 -18.83 8.33 10.88
C MET A 66 -19.09 7.67 12.25
N ALA A 67 -18.05 7.50 13.08
CA ALA A 67 -18.20 7.01 14.44
C ALA A 67 -19.02 7.99 15.31
N ASP A 68 -18.81 9.29 15.18
CA ASP A 68 -19.52 10.31 15.95
C ASP A 68 -21.03 10.36 15.65
N CYS A 69 -21.49 9.82 14.50
CA CYS A 69 -22.91 9.63 14.22
C CYS A 69 -23.58 8.55 15.10
N GLN A 70 -22.80 7.72 15.78
CA GLN A 70 -23.28 6.59 16.60
C GLN A 70 -24.28 5.69 15.85
N PRO A 71 -23.86 5.10 14.71
CA PRO A 71 -24.74 4.24 13.92
C PRO A 71 -25.15 2.98 14.69
N LEU A 72 -26.41 2.57 14.55
CA LEU A 72 -26.88 1.24 14.94
C LEU A 72 -26.36 0.15 13.99
N VAL A 73 -26.17 0.51 12.72
CA VAL A 73 -25.65 -0.36 11.68
C VAL A 73 -24.79 0.42 10.69
N SER A 74 -23.67 -0.17 10.30
CA SER A 74 -22.84 0.30 9.18
C SER A 74 -22.87 -0.69 8.02
N LEU A 75 -23.00 -0.15 6.81
CA LEU A 75 -23.06 -0.86 5.54
C LEU A 75 -21.82 -0.47 4.71
N PRO A 76 -20.70 -1.18 4.87
CA PRO A 76 -19.52 -0.97 4.02
C PRO A 76 -19.72 -1.59 2.63
N MET A 77 -18.92 -1.14 1.66
CA MET A 77 -18.85 -1.78 0.33
C MET A 77 -17.93 -3.01 0.32
N HIS A 78 -17.21 -3.23 1.42
CA HIS A 78 -16.37 -4.40 1.65
C HIS A 78 -16.74 -5.09 2.97
N GLY A 79 -16.93 -6.41 2.91
CA GLY A 79 -17.23 -7.22 4.09
C GLY A 79 -18.69 -7.20 4.53
N ALA A 80 -18.94 -7.69 5.73
CA ALA A 80 -20.28 -7.74 6.32
C ALA A 80 -20.69 -6.39 6.92
N ALA A 81 -21.99 -6.21 7.13
CA ALA A 81 -22.51 -5.10 7.92
C ALA A 81 -21.99 -5.17 9.37
N LEU A 82 -21.73 -4.01 9.97
CA LEU A 82 -21.27 -3.90 11.35
C LEU A 82 -22.42 -3.46 12.26
N GLY A 83 -22.51 -4.06 13.45
CA GLY A 83 -23.41 -3.57 14.51
C GLY A 83 -22.91 -2.27 15.16
N GLU A 84 -23.67 -1.75 16.12
CA GLU A 84 -23.38 -0.49 16.82
C GLU A 84 -21.99 -0.48 17.48
N LEU A 85 -21.70 -1.48 18.32
CA LEU A 85 -20.43 -1.56 19.04
C LEU A 85 -19.24 -1.77 18.09
N GLU A 86 -19.41 -2.62 17.09
CA GLU A 86 -18.38 -2.86 16.07
C GLU A 86 -18.12 -1.59 15.24
N SER A 87 -19.16 -0.85 14.87
CA SER A 87 -19.01 0.41 14.13
C SER A 87 -18.22 1.44 14.96
N GLN A 88 -18.52 1.56 16.25
CA GLN A 88 -17.77 2.46 17.15
C GLN A 88 -16.30 2.07 17.27
N ASP A 89 -16.04 0.80 17.57
CA ASP A 89 -14.69 0.29 17.80
C ASP A 89 -13.84 0.35 16.52
N ARG A 90 -14.34 -0.23 15.42
CA ARG A 90 -13.55 -0.40 14.19
C ARG A 90 -13.29 0.91 13.47
N PHE A 91 -14.26 1.82 13.39
CA PHE A 91 -14.02 3.13 12.76
C PHE A 91 -12.98 3.95 13.52
N ARG A 92 -13.01 3.93 14.85
CA ARG A 92 -12.02 4.65 15.66
C ARG A 92 -10.64 4.00 15.54
N ALA A 93 -10.55 2.68 15.67
CA ALA A 93 -9.29 1.96 15.49
C ALA A 93 -8.65 2.23 14.12
N HIS A 94 -9.44 2.15 13.04
CA HIS A 94 -8.94 2.46 11.70
C HIS A 94 -8.47 3.91 11.58
N ALA A 95 -9.21 4.87 12.14
CA ALA A 95 -8.79 6.27 12.13
C ALA A 95 -7.49 6.51 12.92
N ASP A 96 -7.37 5.92 14.11
CA ASP A 96 -6.22 6.06 14.99
C ASP A 96 -4.95 5.48 14.35
N ILE A 97 -5.06 4.34 13.64
CA ILE A 97 -3.97 3.77 12.85
C ILE A 97 -3.51 4.72 11.74
N LEU A 98 -4.45 5.23 10.94
CA LEU A 98 -4.13 6.13 9.83
C LEU A 98 -3.50 7.44 10.33
N ASP A 99 -4.03 8.01 11.42
CA ASP A 99 -3.47 9.19 12.06
C ASP A 99 -2.06 8.93 12.62
N SER A 100 -1.83 7.77 13.23
CA SER A 100 -0.50 7.39 13.73
C SER A 100 0.51 7.25 12.61
N ILE A 101 0.17 6.58 11.50
CA ILE A 101 1.04 6.46 10.33
C ILE A 101 1.40 7.86 9.79
N VAL A 102 0.40 8.75 9.66
CA VAL A 102 0.64 10.14 9.24
C VAL A 102 1.56 10.87 10.23
N GLY A 103 1.36 10.69 11.53
CA GLY A 103 2.17 11.31 12.59
C GLY A 103 3.63 10.83 12.58
N GLN A 104 3.85 9.52 12.43
CA GLN A 104 5.19 8.93 12.31
C GLN A 104 5.93 9.48 11.08
N VAL A 105 5.26 9.52 9.93
CA VAL A 105 5.84 10.06 8.70
C VAL A 105 6.19 11.54 8.83
N LEU A 106 5.27 12.36 9.33
CA LEU A 106 5.53 13.79 9.50
C LEU A 106 6.62 14.09 10.53
N THR A 107 6.74 13.27 11.57
CA THR A 107 7.84 13.39 12.53
C THR A 107 9.19 13.20 11.83
N GLY A 108 9.32 12.15 11.00
CA GLY A 108 10.52 11.91 10.21
C GLY A 108 10.82 13.02 9.20
N LEU A 109 9.80 13.45 8.44
CA LEU A 109 9.97 14.51 7.43
C LEU A 109 10.38 15.84 8.07
N ASN A 110 9.79 16.21 9.21
CA ASN A 110 10.16 17.42 9.94
C ASN A 110 11.56 17.34 10.56
N ALA A 111 12.09 16.13 10.78
CA ALA A 111 13.47 15.90 11.20
C ALA A 111 14.47 15.91 10.02
N GLY A 112 13.99 16.04 8.78
CA GLY A 112 14.83 15.97 7.57
C GLY A 112 15.26 14.56 7.20
N THR A 113 14.60 13.52 7.74
CA THR A 113 14.85 12.14 7.37
C THR A 113 14.32 11.88 5.96
N ARG A 114 15.10 11.17 5.13
CA ARG A 114 14.68 10.78 3.77
C ARG A 114 13.43 9.91 3.82
N GLY A 115 12.50 10.15 2.89
CA GLY A 115 11.22 9.43 2.81
C GLY A 115 11.33 7.90 2.81
N SER A 116 12.30 7.33 2.09
CA SER A 116 12.53 5.88 2.06
C SER A 116 12.98 5.32 3.42
N ASP A 117 13.80 6.07 4.16
CA ASP A 117 14.25 5.65 5.50
C ASP A 117 13.12 5.75 6.52
N ILE A 118 12.23 6.75 6.37
CA ILE A 118 11.02 6.88 7.19
C ILE A 118 10.13 5.64 7.02
N VAL A 119 9.84 5.25 5.77
CA VAL A 119 8.94 4.12 5.46
C VAL A 119 9.38 2.83 6.16
N GLU A 120 10.68 2.56 6.22
CA GLU A 120 11.20 1.34 6.88
C GLU A 120 10.97 1.31 8.39
N THR A 121 10.82 2.47 9.02
CA THR A 121 10.64 2.63 10.47
C THR A 121 9.17 2.72 10.91
N VAL A 122 8.23 2.93 9.99
CA VAL A 122 6.81 3.02 10.34
C VAL A 122 6.28 1.66 10.79
N VAL A 123 5.57 1.67 11.92
CA VAL A 123 4.99 0.47 12.52
C VAL A 123 3.53 0.66 12.90
N MET A 124 2.79 -0.45 12.95
CA MET A 124 1.44 -0.49 13.50
C MET A 124 1.44 -0.01 14.96
N PRO A 125 0.52 0.87 15.39
CA PRO A 125 0.35 1.20 16.80
C PRO A 125 0.10 -0.05 17.64
N ALA A 126 0.84 -0.20 18.75
CA ALA A 126 0.81 -1.42 19.56
C ALA A 126 -0.59 -1.76 20.10
N GLU A 127 -1.43 -0.75 20.34
CA GLU A 127 -2.82 -0.92 20.81
C GLU A 127 -3.75 -1.55 19.77
N HIS A 128 -3.37 -1.52 18.50
CA HIS A 128 -4.11 -2.12 17.38
C HIS A 128 -3.41 -3.34 16.79
N ALA A 129 -2.23 -3.69 17.29
CA ALA A 129 -1.50 -4.87 16.86
C ALA A 129 -2.32 -6.14 17.15
N GLY A 130 -2.43 -7.01 16.15
CA GLY A 130 -3.16 -8.29 16.27
C GLY A 130 -4.68 -8.21 16.10
N ARG A 131 -5.23 -7.06 15.72
CA ARG A 131 -6.63 -6.98 15.32
C ARG A 131 -6.82 -7.58 13.92
N ASP A 132 -7.78 -8.49 13.78
CA ASP A 132 -8.07 -9.14 12.50
C ASP A 132 -8.61 -8.14 11.45
N ASP A 133 -9.35 -7.11 11.88
CA ASP A 133 -9.96 -6.11 11.00
C ASP A 133 -8.97 -5.06 10.47
N VAL A 134 -7.69 -5.14 10.84
CA VAL A 134 -6.61 -4.28 10.33
C VAL A 134 -5.40 -5.11 9.90
N ALA A 135 -5.60 -6.40 9.62
CA ALA A 135 -4.55 -7.26 9.09
C ALA A 135 -4.00 -6.71 7.76
N GLU A 136 -2.68 -6.78 7.58
CA GLU A 136 -1.95 -6.28 6.41
C GLU A 136 -2.07 -7.21 5.19
N THR A 137 -3.28 -7.67 4.89
CA THR A 137 -3.53 -8.67 3.84
C THR A 137 -3.53 -8.08 2.42
N TYR A 138 -3.90 -6.81 2.28
CA TYR A 138 -3.94 -6.11 1.00
C TYR A 138 -2.85 -5.04 0.88
N SER A 139 -2.71 -4.17 1.88
CA SER A 139 -1.66 -3.16 2.00
C SER A 139 -1.00 -3.25 3.36
N THR A 140 0.24 -2.78 3.45
CA THR A 140 0.96 -2.64 4.73
C THR A 140 0.92 -1.21 5.27
N VAL A 141 1.27 -1.02 6.54
CA VAL A 141 1.52 0.30 7.14
C VAL A 141 2.62 1.04 6.40
N ARG A 142 3.60 0.32 5.84
CA ARG A 142 4.67 0.87 5.01
C ARG A 142 4.13 1.37 3.67
N ASP A 143 3.19 0.68 3.06
CA ASP A 143 2.55 1.15 1.82
C ASP A 143 1.73 2.42 2.04
N ILE A 144 0.99 2.48 3.15
CA ILE A 144 0.29 3.71 3.54
C ILE A 144 1.31 4.83 3.81
N ALA A 145 2.42 4.53 4.49
CA ALA A 145 3.49 5.50 4.72
C ALA A 145 4.07 6.06 3.42
N LYS A 146 4.31 5.22 2.39
CA LYS A 146 4.75 5.68 1.06
C LYS A 146 3.76 6.68 0.46
N MET A 147 2.45 6.43 0.60
CA MET A 147 1.40 7.33 0.12
C MET A 147 1.40 8.67 0.87
N VAL A 148 1.66 8.66 2.19
CA VAL A 148 1.81 9.88 2.99
C VAL A 148 3.07 10.64 2.59
N VAL A 149 4.22 9.97 2.48
CA VAL A 149 5.48 10.59 2.05
C VAL A 149 5.28 11.30 0.72
N ASN A 150 4.78 10.59 -0.30
CA ASN A 150 4.52 11.15 -1.62
C ASN A 150 3.56 12.36 -1.58
N GLN A 151 2.62 12.40 -0.64
CA GLN A 151 1.72 13.55 -0.46
C GLN A 151 2.47 14.84 -0.12
N TYR A 152 3.56 14.73 0.66
CA TYR A 152 4.31 15.87 1.19
C TYR A 152 5.59 16.16 0.41
N THR A 153 6.23 15.15 -0.18
CA THR A 153 7.52 15.29 -0.88
C THR A 153 7.39 15.14 -2.40
N GLY A 154 6.27 14.61 -2.89
CA GLY A 154 6.12 14.23 -4.29
C GLY A 154 6.96 13.00 -4.66
N TRP A 155 7.34 12.90 -5.94
CA TRP A 155 8.11 11.79 -6.50
C TRP A 155 9.61 11.83 -6.18
N TRP A 156 10.11 12.97 -5.70
CA TRP A 156 11.52 13.17 -5.39
C TRP A 156 11.91 12.51 -4.06
N ASP A 157 13.00 11.75 -4.05
CA ASP A 157 13.40 10.88 -2.93
C ASP A 157 14.70 11.30 -2.22
N ASP A 158 15.17 12.54 -2.45
CA ASP A 158 16.39 13.12 -1.89
C ASP A 158 17.71 12.46 -2.30
N ILE A 159 17.73 11.64 -3.36
CA ILE A 159 18.95 11.09 -3.93
C ILE A 159 19.32 11.85 -5.21
N PRO A 160 20.36 12.73 -5.21
CA PRO A 160 20.70 13.61 -6.34
C PRO A 160 20.75 12.95 -7.72
N SER A 161 21.28 11.72 -7.80
CA SER A 161 21.37 10.96 -9.06
C SER A 161 20.01 10.54 -9.63
N HIS A 162 18.96 10.47 -8.82
CA HIS A 162 17.61 10.09 -9.25
C HIS A 162 16.84 11.25 -9.89
N TRP A 163 17.39 12.46 -9.93
CA TRP A 163 16.72 13.61 -10.55
C TRP A 163 16.65 13.45 -12.08
N ALA A 164 17.70 12.86 -12.65
CA ALA A 164 17.82 12.52 -14.05
C ALA A 164 18.71 11.27 -14.15
N PRO A 165 18.19 10.09 -13.77
CA PRO A 165 18.97 8.86 -13.72
C PRO A 165 19.37 8.41 -15.13
N ALA A 166 20.36 7.52 -15.21
CA ALA A 166 20.58 6.79 -16.45
C ALA A 166 19.38 5.85 -16.71
N SER A 167 19.30 5.27 -17.91
CA SER A 167 18.26 4.26 -18.14
C SER A 167 18.53 3.02 -17.26
N VAL A 168 17.47 2.33 -16.85
CA VAL A 168 17.58 1.11 -16.02
C VAL A 168 18.50 0.09 -16.69
N GLU A 169 18.43 -0.06 -18.01
CA GLU A 169 19.29 -0.97 -18.77
C GLU A 169 20.77 -0.55 -18.72
N ALA A 170 21.06 0.75 -18.82
CA ALA A 170 22.43 1.25 -18.74
C ALA A 170 23.04 1.02 -17.35
N GLU A 171 22.25 1.26 -16.29
CA GLU A 171 22.66 0.96 -14.91
C GLU A 171 22.85 -0.55 -14.72
N ALA A 172 21.92 -1.37 -15.20
CA ALA A 172 21.97 -2.83 -15.10
C ALA A 172 23.21 -3.42 -15.75
N VAL A 173 23.52 -3.01 -17.00
CA VAL A 173 24.70 -3.46 -17.73
C VAL A 173 25.99 -3.12 -16.98
N GLU A 174 26.09 -1.91 -16.42
CA GLU A 174 27.27 -1.49 -15.68
C GLU A 174 27.40 -2.22 -14.34
N ILE A 175 26.31 -2.39 -13.60
CA ILE A 175 26.28 -3.18 -12.35
C ILE A 175 26.67 -4.64 -12.62
N ALA A 176 26.13 -5.26 -13.67
CA ALA A 176 26.48 -6.60 -14.09
C ALA A 176 27.97 -6.70 -14.44
N ARG A 177 28.52 -5.72 -15.17
CA ARG A 177 29.95 -5.65 -15.50
C ARG A 177 30.82 -5.61 -14.25
N LEU A 178 30.45 -4.80 -13.26
CA LEU A 178 31.16 -4.70 -11.97
C LEU A 178 31.07 -5.99 -11.14
N ALA A 179 29.94 -6.69 -11.19
CA ALA A 179 29.73 -7.98 -10.53
C ALA A 179 30.43 -9.16 -11.23
N GLY A 180 30.96 -8.95 -12.44
CA GLY A 180 31.62 -9.99 -13.25
C GLY A 180 30.67 -10.79 -14.15
N GLY A 181 29.51 -10.21 -14.49
CA GLY A 181 28.54 -10.73 -15.45
C GLY A 181 27.11 -10.80 -14.88
N ALA A 182 26.10 -10.75 -15.76
CA ALA A 182 24.69 -10.87 -15.38
C ALA A 182 24.37 -12.24 -14.74
N ASP A 183 25.00 -13.31 -15.22
CA ASP A 183 24.89 -14.64 -14.61
C ASP A 183 25.32 -14.65 -13.13
N ARG A 184 26.35 -13.88 -12.75
CA ARG A 184 26.80 -13.81 -11.36
C ARG A 184 25.80 -13.11 -10.44
N LEU A 185 25.12 -12.07 -10.95
CA LEU A 185 24.04 -11.43 -10.23
C LEU A 185 22.88 -12.41 -10.02
N MET A 186 22.51 -13.16 -11.06
CA MET A 186 21.43 -14.14 -10.96
C MET A 186 21.77 -15.30 -10.01
N ASP A 187 23.00 -15.83 -10.07
CA ASP A 187 23.44 -16.87 -9.14
C ASP A 187 23.35 -16.37 -7.69
N ARG A 188 23.76 -15.12 -7.44
CA ARG A 188 23.63 -14.53 -6.11
C ARG A 188 22.17 -14.28 -5.71
N ALA A 189 21.29 -13.93 -6.65
CA ALA A 189 19.87 -13.78 -6.40
C ALA A 189 19.25 -15.11 -5.94
N LEU A 190 19.58 -16.22 -6.60
CA LEU A 190 19.12 -17.56 -6.23
C LEU A 190 19.59 -17.98 -4.83
N GLU A 191 20.85 -17.67 -4.48
CA GLU A 191 21.38 -17.94 -3.12
C GLU A 191 20.66 -17.15 -2.01
N LEU A 192 20.07 -16.00 -2.35
CA LEU A 192 19.41 -15.13 -1.39
C LEU A 192 17.93 -15.46 -1.17
N ILE A 193 17.30 -16.29 -2.00
CA ILE A 193 15.87 -16.59 -1.94
C ILE A 193 15.40 -16.92 -0.50
N ASP A 194 16.13 -17.79 0.20
CA ASP A 194 15.72 -18.27 1.53
C ASP A 194 16.07 -17.29 2.67
N SER A 195 16.89 -16.27 2.42
CA SER A 195 17.42 -15.37 3.48
C SER A 195 16.98 -13.91 3.32
N ASP A 196 16.89 -13.44 2.09
CA ASP A 196 16.44 -12.09 1.74
C ASP A 196 15.87 -12.10 0.31
N VAL A 197 14.63 -12.57 0.19
CA VAL A 197 13.94 -12.65 -1.10
C VAL A 197 13.72 -11.28 -1.75
N ARG A 198 13.68 -10.20 -0.95
CA ARG A 198 13.54 -8.82 -1.46
C ARG A 198 14.80 -8.40 -2.20
N LEU A 199 15.97 -8.64 -1.59
CA LEU A 199 17.25 -8.40 -2.24
C LEU A 199 17.47 -9.35 -3.41
N ALA A 200 17.02 -10.60 -3.32
CA ALA A 200 17.04 -11.54 -4.43
C ALA A 200 16.31 -10.98 -5.65
N CYS A 201 15.08 -10.47 -5.49
CA CYS A 201 14.34 -9.82 -6.58
C CYS A 201 15.13 -8.67 -7.22
N GLN A 202 15.70 -7.78 -6.40
CA GLN A 202 16.47 -6.64 -6.93
C GLN A 202 17.70 -7.08 -7.74
N LEU A 203 18.43 -8.11 -7.30
CA LEU A 203 19.56 -8.65 -8.05
C LEU A 203 19.11 -9.37 -9.33
N ALA A 204 17.98 -10.05 -9.28
CA ALA A 204 17.39 -10.70 -10.45
C ALA A 204 16.98 -9.67 -11.51
N ASP A 205 16.38 -8.54 -11.10
CA ASP A 205 16.04 -7.43 -11.99
C ASP A 205 17.29 -6.87 -12.66
N TRP A 206 18.37 -6.62 -11.90
CA TRP A 206 19.63 -6.15 -12.48
C TRP A 206 20.21 -7.16 -13.49
N ALA A 207 20.13 -8.46 -13.22
CA ALA A 207 20.56 -9.48 -14.18
C ALA A 207 19.69 -9.48 -15.44
N TYR A 208 18.36 -9.39 -15.28
CA TYR A 208 17.39 -9.38 -16.37
C TYR A 208 17.56 -8.15 -17.27
N PHE A 209 17.57 -6.94 -16.73
CA PHE A 209 17.73 -5.72 -17.52
C PHE A 209 19.10 -5.62 -18.19
N ALA A 210 20.15 -6.25 -17.61
CA ALA A 210 21.47 -6.31 -18.24
C ALA A 210 21.50 -7.26 -19.44
N GLN A 211 20.71 -8.34 -19.43
CA GLN A 211 20.72 -9.37 -20.47
C GLN A 211 19.32 -10.00 -20.68
N PRO A 212 18.33 -9.23 -21.19
CA PRO A 212 16.94 -9.67 -21.26
C PRO A 212 16.71 -10.84 -22.22
N GLY A 213 17.59 -11.03 -23.21
CA GLY A 213 17.54 -12.15 -24.15
C GLY A 213 18.05 -13.49 -23.60
N SER A 214 18.54 -13.55 -22.35
CA SER A 214 19.01 -14.79 -21.75
C SER A 214 17.84 -15.63 -21.20
N GLU A 215 17.59 -16.78 -21.82
CA GLU A 215 16.56 -17.74 -21.36
C GLU A 215 16.80 -18.21 -19.92
N ARG A 216 18.06 -18.45 -19.56
CA ARG A 216 18.43 -18.83 -18.19
C ARG A 216 18.04 -17.74 -17.19
N ILE A 217 18.45 -16.49 -17.45
CA ILE A 217 18.20 -15.36 -16.55
C ILE A 217 16.69 -15.12 -16.40
N ARG A 218 15.91 -15.19 -17.49
CA ARG A 218 14.45 -15.09 -17.39
C ARG A 218 13.85 -16.20 -16.53
N SER A 219 14.22 -17.45 -16.79
CA SER A 219 13.73 -18.60 -16.03
C SER A 219 14.09 -18.52 -14.54
N ASP A 220 15.32 -18.11 -14.21
CA ASP A 220 15.77 -17.96 -12.84
C ASP A 220 15.14 -16.74 -12.15
N ALA A 221 14.94 -15.62 -12.85
CA ALA A 221 14.17 -14.48 -12.34
C ALA A 221 12.73 -14.90 -11.99
N SER A 222 12.08 -15.69 -12.86
CA SER A 222 10.75 -16.25 -12.57
C SER A 222 10.74 -17.05 -11.27
N ARG A 223 11.78 -17.88 -11.02
CA ARG A 223 11.90 -18.64 -9.76
C ARG A 223 12.02 -17.73 -8.54
N VAL A 224 12.80 -16.65 -8.64
CA VAL A 224 12.94 -15.66 -7.55
C VAL A 224 11.61 -14.97 -7.25
N TYR A 225 10.89 -14.51 -8.28
CA TYR A 225 9.58 -13.86 -8.08
C TYR A 225 8.47 -14.81 -7.62
N ILE A 226 8.49 -16.08 -8.04
CA ILE A 226 7.61 -17.11 -7.49
C ILE A 226 7.87 -17.26 -5.98
N ALA A 227 9.14 -17.32 -5.56
CA ALA A 227 9.48 -17.39 -4.14
C ALA A 227 9.01 -16.15 -3.37
N ARG A 228 9.12 -14.94 -3.96
CA ARG A 228 8.58 -13.70 -3.38
C ARG A 228 7.07 -13.77 -3.19
N ILE A 229 6.33 -14.28 -4.17
CA ILE A 229 4.86 -14.36 -4.12
C ILE A 229 4.38 -15.32 -3.03
N ILE A 230 5.03 -16.48 -2.88
CA ILE A 230 4.61 -17.50 -1.90
C ILE A 230 5.14 -17.24 -0.48
N SER A 231 5.94 -16.21 -0.27
CA SER A 231 6.40 -15.83 1.06
C SER A 231 5.26 -15.26 1.90
N ASP A 232 5.23 -15.55 3.20
CA ASP A 232 4.20 -15.08 4.14
C ASP A 232 4.17 -13.55 4.30
N GLU A 233 5.19 -12.86 3.80
CA GLU A 233 5.36 -11.41 3.91
C GLU A 233 4.76 -10.61 2.75
N THR A 234 4.12 -11.26 1.77
CA THR A 234 3.64 -10.58 0.55
C THR A 234 2.13 -10.32 0.60
N PRO A 235 1.71 -9.05 0.77
CA PRO A 235 0.29 -8.69 0.67
C PRO A 235 -0.26 -8.96 -0.73
N THR A 236 -1.57 -9.13 -0.82
CA THR A 236 -2.30 -9.40 -2.06
C THR A 236 -1.96 -8.40 -3.17
N GLN A 237 -1.82 -7.11 -2.83
CA GLN A 237 -1.48 -6.08 -3.82
C GLN A 237 -0.08 -6.30 -4.42
N GLU A 238 0.91 -6.61 -3.59
CA GLU A 238 2.28 -6.90 -4.06
C GLU A 238 2.29 -8.18 -4.91
N ALA A 239 1.61 -9.24 -4.45
CA ALA A 239 1.51 -10.49 -5.21
C ALA A 239 0.98 -10.26 -6.62
N LEU A 240 -0.03 -9.39 -6.79
CA LEU A 240 -0.55 -9.03 -8.12
C LEU A 240 0.46 -8.26 -8.97
N VAL A 241 1.31 -7.39 -8.38
CA VAL A 241 2.42 -6.74 -9.12
C VAL A 241 3.41 -7.79 -9.61
N TYR A 242 3.80 -8.71 -8.74
CA TYR A 242 4.78 -9.73 -9.06
C TYR A 242 4.24 -10.74 -10.09
N LEU A 243 2.95 -11.07 -10.05
CA LEU A 243 2.30 -11.92 -11.06
C LEU A 243 2.27 -11.25 -12.44
N ASP A 244 1.98 -9.94 -12.50
CA ASP A 244 2.03 -9.18 -13.76
C ASP A 244 3.47 -9.21 -14.33
N HIS A 245 4.48 -8.98 -13.48
CA HIS A 245 5.89 -9.01 -13.88
C HIS A 245 6.35 -10.42 -14.33
N LEU A 246 5.92 -11.47 -13.64
CA LEU A 246 6.19 -12.86 -14.05
C LEU A 246 5.67 -13.14 -15.47
N ALA A 247 4.49 -12.62 -15.82
CA ALA A 247 3.95 -12.79 -17.17
C ALA A 247 4.85 -12.12 -18.22
N GLU A 248 5.42 -10.95 -17.92
CA GLU A 248 6.36 -10.25 -18.80
C GLU A 248 7.66 -11.05 -19.01
N LEU A 249 8.23 -11.60 -17.93
CA LEU A 249 9.44 -12.44 -17.98
C LEU A 249 9.25 -13.68 -18.88
N GLU A 250 8.10 -14.33 -18.79
CA GLU A 250 7.79 -15.55 -19.56
C GLU A 250 7.41 -15.25 -21.02
N LEU A 251 6.70 -14.15 -21.27
CA LEU A 251 6.21 -13.81 -22.62
C LEU A 251 7.26 -13.13 -23.50
N GLY A 252 8.33 -12.58 -22.92
CA GLY A 252 9.48 -12.05 -23.66
C GLY A 252 9.14 -10.88 -24.58
N SER A 253 8.45 -9.86 -24.07
CA SER A 253 8.16 -8.61 -24.78
C SER A 253 9.38 -7.71 -24.93
#